data_AF-A0A6A9UTX7-F1
#
_entry.id   AF-A0A6A9UTX7-F1
#
_cell.length_a   1.000
_cell.length_b   1.000
_cell.length_c   1.000
_cell.angle_alpha   90.00
_cell.angle_beta   90.00
_cell.angle_gamma   90.00
#
_symmetry.space_group_name_H-M   'P 1'
#
loop_
_entity.id
_entity.type
_entity.pdbx_description
1 polymer ?
#
loop_
_entity_poly.entity_id
_entity_poly.type
_entity_poly.pdbx_seq_one_letter_code
_entity_poly.pdbx_strand_id
1 'polypeptide(L)'
;MGRTVERADLGAWLLKANPAVWDFRGFLATGERRLTSWAVRPGYRSALMRPGDRVLFWLSGDGRHGLVRGLWGLGRLTAPVVAWQEDEHGFWYEASGRAGVRARVELDVALLDEPVEHTELRAVGVDDLEVQRQPFGP
;
A
#
# COMPACT_ATOMS: atom_id res chain seq x y z
N MET A 1 11.07 -12.04 12.64
CA MET A 1 11.13 -10.68 13.22
C MET A 1 11.71 -9.78 12.14
N GLY A 2 10.99 -8.73 11.71
CA GLY A 2 11.44 -7.86 10.60
C GLY A 2 12.67 -7.05 10.98
N ARG A 3 13.55 -6.74 10.01
CA ARG A 3 14.68 -5.82 10.24
C ARG A 3 14.16 -4.44 10.65
N THR A 4 14.85 -3.82 11.60
CA THR A 4 14.69 -2.40 11.91
C THR A 4 14.96 -1.58 10.65
N VAL A 5 14.13 -0.56 10.41
CA VAL A 5 14.24 0.31 9.24
C VAL A 5 15.02 1.56 9.64
N GLU A 6 16.25 1.67 9.16
CA GLU A 6 17.03 2.90 9.34
C GLU A 6 16.82 3.84 8.15
N ARG A 7 16.72 5.14 8.44
CA ARG A 7 16.44 6.16 7.41
C ARG A 7 17.53 6.25 6.35
N ALA A 8 18.78 5.95 6.70
CA ALA A 8 19.92 5.99 5.78
C ALA A 8 19.81 4.91 4.69
N ASP A 9 19.17 3.79 5.00
CA ASP A 9 19.05 2.64 4.09
C ASP A 9 17.66 2.53 3.43
N LEU A 10 16.74 3.45 3.77
CA LEU A 10 15.38 3.43 3.27
C LEU A 10 15.30 3.95 1.83
N GLY A 11 15.15 3.03 0.88
CA GLY A 11 14.92 3.37 -0.53
C GLY A 11 13.47 3.76 -0.86
N ALA A 12 12.49 3.08 -0.27
CA ALA A 12 11.06 3.34 -0.47
C ALA A 12 10.20 2.67 0.62
N TRP A 13 9.01 3.22 0.84
CA TRP A 13 7.92 2.56 1.55
C TRP A 13 7.11 1.69 0.59
N LEU A 14 6.64 0.53 1.06
CA LEU A 14 5.67 -0.28 0.35
C LEU A 14 4.34 -0.26 1.11
N LEU A 15 3.31 0.31 0.49
CA LEU A 15 1.95 0.37 1.03
C LEU A 15 1.12 -0.76 0.46
N LYS A 16 0.50 -1.55 1.34
CA LYS A 16 -0.24 -2.76 0.99
C LYS A 16 -1.74 -2.47 0.96
N ALA A 17 -2.40 -2.91 -0.11
CA ALA A 17 -3.84 -3.02 -0.24
C ALA A 17 -4.26 -4.49 -0.29
N ASN A 18 -5.33 -4.83 0.43
CA ASN A 18 -5.94 -6.15 0.37
C ASN A 18 -7.29 -6.05 -0.36
N PRO A 19 -7.40 -6.58 -1.59
CA PRO A 19 -8.63 -6.47 -2.37
C PRO A 19 -9.80 -7.28 -1.80
N ALA A 20 -9.58 -8.10 -0.76
CA ALA A 20 -10.68 -8.77 -0.06
C ALA A 20 -11.40 -7.87 0.96
N VAL A 21 -10.81 -6.73 1.33
CA VAL A 21 -11.40 -5.78 2.31
C VAL A 21 -11.56 -4.37 1.75
N TRP A 22 -10.78 -4.01 0.72
CA TRP A 22 -10.82 -2.72 0.06
C TRP A 22 -11.13 -2.91 -1.43
N ASP A 23 -12.22 -2.32 -1.91
CA ASP A 23 -12.78 -2.47 -3.25
C ASP A 23 -11.92 -1.79 -4.32
N PHE A 24 -10.81 -2.43 -4.63
CA PHE A 24 -9.87 -1.91 -5.61
C PHE A 24 -10.46 -1.89 -7.03
N ARG A 25 -11.39 -2.81 -7.35
CA ARG A 25 -12.11 -2.78 -8.63
C ARG A 25 -13.07 -1.62 -8.70
N GLY A 26 -13.84 -1.37 -7.64
CA GLY A 26 -14.70 -0.20 -7.52
C GLY A 26 -13.91 1.10 -7.67
N PHE A 27 -12.74 1.20 -7.04
CA PHE A 27 -11.84 2.35 -7.22
C PHE A 27 -11.43 2.53 -8.68
N LEU A 28 -10.91 1.49 -9.34
CA LEU A 28 -10.55 1.57 -10.76
C LEU A 28 -11.73 1.96 -11.65
N ALA A 29 -12.94 1.49 -11.34
CA ALA A 29 -14.15 1.77 -12.10
C ALA A 29 -14.59 3.25 -12.01
N THR A 30 -14.11 4.02 -11.03
CA THR A 30 -14.33 5.47 -10.98
C THR A 30 -13.58 6.23 -12.07
N GLY A 31 -12.60 5.59 -12.72
CA GLY A 31 -11.69 6.23 -13.67
C GLY A 31 -10.51 6.94 -13.02
N GLU A 32 -10.45 6.98 -11.68
CA GLU A 32 -9.31 7.54 -10.96
C GLU A 32 -8.04 6.70 -11.19
N ARG A 33 -6.93 7.40 -11.42
CA ARG A 33 -5.60 6.79 -11.70
C ARG A 33 -4.55 7.23 -10.70
N ARG A 34 -4.93 8.00 -9.69
CA ARG A 34 -4.05 8.44 -8.61
C ARG A 34 -4.64 8.13 -7.25
N LEU A 35 -3.81 7.56 -6.39
CA LEU A 35 -4.10 7.54 -4.97
C LEU A 35 -3.56 8.84 -4.36
N THR A 36 -4.39 9.49 -3.56
CA THR A 36 -4.05 10.77 -2.89
C THR A 36 -3.78 10.60 -1.40
N SER A 37 -4.24 9.50 -0.82
CA SER A 37 -3.98 9.16 0.57
C SER A 37 -4.05 7.66 0.80
N TRP A 38 -3.50 7.21 1.94
CA TRP A 38 -3.61 5.82 2.34
C TRP A 38 -3.63 5.65 3.86
N ALA A 39 -4.39 4.67 4.31
CA ALA A 39 -4.42 4.24 5.70
C ALA A 39 -3.11 3.53 6.07
N VAL A 40 -2.53 3.89 7.22
CA VAL A 40 -1.32 3.25 7.74
C VAL A 40 -1.52 2.86 9.20
N ARG A 41 -0.78 1.84 9.65
CA ARG A 41 -0.77 1.48 11.07
C ARG A 41 0.11 2.45 11.86
N PRO A 42 -0.39 3.05 12.96
CA PRO A 42 0.46 3.81 13.87
C PRO A 42 1.56 2.94 14.45
N GLY A 43 2.78 3.45 14.51
CA GLY A 43 3.93 2.76 15.09
C GLY A 43 5.25 3.34 14.63
N TYR A 44 6.34 2.70 15.03
CA TYR A 44 7.71 3.16 14.72
C TYR A 44 7.93 3.41 13.21
N ARG A 45 7.47 2.50 12.34
CA ARG A 45 7.66 2.65 10.88
C ARG A 45 6.89 3.83 10.30
N SER A 46 5.63 4.03 10.68
CA SER A 46 4.86 5.20 10.22
C SER A 46 5.40 6.51 10.80
N ALA A 47 5.96 6.49 12.02
CA ALA A 47 6.64 7.66 12.59
C ALA A 47 7.92 8.07 11.84
N LEU A 48 8.51 7.16 11.04
CA LEU A 48 9.65 7.48 10.19
C LEU A 48 9.27 8.11 8.85
N MET A 49 8.01 8.01 8.40
CA MET A 49 7.56 8.48 7.09
C MET A 49 7.66 10.00 6.97
N ARG A 50 8.20 10.49 5.85
CA ARG A 50 8.38 11.93 5.59
C ARG A 50 7.95 12.31 4.18
N PRO A 51 7.48 13.56 3.96
CA PRO A 51 7.27 14.08 2.61
C PRO A 51 8.50 13.88 1.71
N GLY A 52 8.27 13.49 0.47
CA GLY A 52 9.31 13.20 -0.52
C GLY A 52 9.78 11.74 -0.54
N ASP A 53 9.50 10.94 0.49
CA ASP A 53 9.81 9.51 0.52
C ASP A 53 9.12 8.79 -0.65
N ARG A 54 9.84 7.88 -1.30
CA ARG A 54 9.29 7.07 -2.39
C ARG A 54 8.30 6.05 -1.85
N VAL A 55 7.25 5.79 -2.63
CA VAL A 55 6.19 4.85 -2.31
C VAL A 55 5.99 3.87 -3.46
N LEU A 56 5.87 2.60 -3.10
CA LEU A 56 5.42 1.49 -3.93
C LEU A 56 4.04 1.07 -3.43
N PHE A 57 3.06 0.96 -4.32
CA PHE A 57 1.72 0.49 -3.96
C PHE A 57 1.51 -0.95 -4.39
N TRP A 58 1.24 -1.82 -3.43
CA TRP A 58 1.21 -3.27 -3.59
C TRP A 58 -0.18 -3.83 -3.33
N LEU A 59 -0.64 -4.71 -4.22
CA LEU A 59 -1.87 -5.47 -4.03
C LEU A 59 -1.54 -6.90 -3.56
N SER A 60 -2.05 -7.29 -2.37
CA SER A 60 -1.74 -8.58 -1.74
C SER A 60 -2.70 -9.72 -2.08
N GLY A 61 -3.63 -9.50 -3.02
CA GLY A 61 -4.64 -10.50 -3.41
C GLY A 61 -4.05 -11.81 -3.92
N ASP A 62 -4.91 -12.80 -4.12
CA ASP A 62 -4.54 -14.14 -4.61
C ASP A 62 -4.63 -14.28 -6.13
N GLY A 63 -4.72 -13.16 -6.86
CA GLY A 63 -4.86 -13.15 -8.32
C GLY A 63 -6.29 -13.38 -8.81
N ARG A 64 -7.26 -13.68 -7.92
CA ARG A 64 -8.65 -13.89 -8.33
C ARG A 64 -9.26 -12.62 -8.88
N HIS A 65 -10.28 -12.81 -9.72
CA HIS A 65 -11.05 -11.71 -10.32
C HIS A 65 -10.21 -10.71 -11.13
N GLY A 66 -9.09 -11.16 -11.72
CA GLY A 66 -8.23 -10.34 -12.58
C GLY A 66 -7.40 -9.29 -11.84
N LEU A 67 -7.31 -9.36 -10.51
CA LEU A 67 -6.47 -8.49 -9.70
C LEU A 67 -5.20 -9.22 -9.29
N VAL A 68 -4.14 -9.03 -10.07
CA VAL A 68 -2.88 -9.74 -9.86
C VAL A 68 -2.16 -9.27 -8.60
N ARG A 69 -1.52 -10.22 -7.92
CA ARG A 69 -0.65 -9.92 -6.77
C ARG A 69 0.62 -9.26 -7.28
N GLY A 70 0.90 -8.04 -6.84
CA GLY A 70 2.08 -7.33 -7.32
C GLY A 70 2.06 -5.83 -7.07
N LEU A 71 2.87 -5.12 -7.85
CA LEU A 71 3.02 -3.68 -7.81
C LEU A 71 2.03 -3.02 -8.77
N TRP A 72 1.26 -2.08 -8.26
CA TRP A 72 0.19 -1.41 -9.00
C TRP A 72 0.40 0.09 -9.13
N GLY A 73 1.32 0.69 -8.35
CA GLY A 73 1.53 2.12 -8.40
C GLY A 73 2.87 2.54 -7.83
N LEU A 74 3.32 3.71 -8.27
CA LEU A 74 4.56 4.35 -7.89
C LEU A 74 4.31 5.80 -7.53
N GLY A 75 4.98 6.31 -6.51
CA GLY A 75 4.74 7.66 -6.07
C GLY A 75 5.62 8.13 -4.94
N ARG A 76 5.13 9.16 -4.24
CA ARG A 76 5.80 9.75 -3.09
C ARG A 76 4.81 10.18 -2.03
N LEU A 77 5.27 10.26 -0.78
CA LEU A 77 4.53 10.92 0.28
C LEU A 77 4.55 12.43 0.07
N THR A 78 3.43 13.09 0.34
CA THR A 78 3.28 14.54 0.20
C THR A 78 3.14 15.23 1.57
N ALA A 79 2.74 14.50 2.60
CA ALA A 79 2.60 15.00 3.97
C ALA A 79 3.13 13.98 5.02
N PRO A 80 3.41 14.42 6.26
CA PRO A 80 3.63 13.52 7.38
C PRO A 80 2.38 12.67 7.70
N VAL A 81 2.58 11.55 8.39
CA VAL A 81 1.48 10.73 8.92
C VAL A 81 0.74 11.50 10.00
N VAL A 82 -0.59 11.51 9.93
CA VAL A 82 -1.47 12.12 10.92
C VAL A 82 -2.38 11.09 11.57
N ALA A 83 -2.76 11.33 12.82
CA ALA A 83 -3.84 10.57 13.45
C ALA A 83 -5.13 10.78 12.66
N TRP A 84 -5.85 9.70 12.39
CA TRP A 84 -7.03 9.75 11.53
C TRP A 84 -7.99 8.63 11.85
N GLN A 85 -9.28 8.88 11.67
CA GLN A 85 -10.33 7.89 11.79
C GLN A 85 -11.19 7.97 10.53
N GLU A 86 -11.31 6.85 9.83
CA GLU A 86 -12.24 6.71 8.70
C GLU A 86 -13.67 6.81 9.23
N ASP A 87 -14.37 7.89 8.93
CA ASP A 87 -15.76 8.16 9.29
C ASP A 87 -16.73 7.77 8.16
N GLU A 88 -16.27 7.81 6.90
CA GLU A 88 -17.03 7.40 5.72
C GLU A 88 -16.89 5.90 5.37
N HIS A 89 -17.74 5.40 4.48
CA HIS A 89 -17.65 4.02 3.99
C HIS A 89 -16.45 3.83 3.04
N GLY A 90 -16.15 4.85 2.22
CA GLY A 90 -15.11 4.79 1.19
C GLY A 90 -15.22 3.52 0.33
N PHE A 91 -14.06 2.96 -0.04
CA PHE A 91 -13.95 1.68 -0.75
C PHE A 91 -13.83 0.48 0.20
N TRP A 92 -14.12 0.61 1.49
CA TRP A 92 -14.12 -0.56 2.37
C TRP A 92 -15.36 -1.42 2.11
N TYR A 93 -15.23 -2.75 1.95
CA TYR A 93 -16.43 -3.60 1.80
C TYR A 93 -17.24 -3.70 3.09
N GLU A 94 -16.56 -3.66 4.24
CA GLU A 94 -17.19 -3.76 5.55
C GLU A 94 -16.64 -2.72 6.52
N ALA A 95 -17.48 -2.26 7.44
CA ALA A 95 -17.04 -1.37 8.53
C ALA A 95 -15.96 -2.00 9.42
N SER A 96 -15.93 -3.34 9.54
CA SER A 96 -14.91 -4.11 10.26
C SER A 96 -13.51 -3.90 9.67
N GLY A 97 -13.39 -3.78 8.34
CA GLY A 97 -12.12 -3.57 7.63
C GLY A 97 -11.47 -2.23 7.94
N ARG A 98 -12.28 -1.19 8.16
CA ARG A 98 -11.81 0.13 8.61
C ARG A 98 -11.71 0.27 10.13
N ALA A 99 -12.29 -0.65 10.90
CA ALA A 99 -12.27 -0.64 12.36
C ALA A 99 -10.87 -0.97 12.89
N GLY A 100 -10.00 0.04 12.92
CA GLY A 100 -8.59 -0.11 13.28
C GLY A 100 -7.67 0.84 12.53
N VAL A 101 -8.20 1.54 11.51
CA VAL A 101 -7.48 2.65 10.90
C VAL A 101 -7.45 3.80 11.91
N ARG A 102 -6.23 4.16 12.29
CA ARG A 102 -5.95 5.19 13.30
C ARG A 102 -4.95 6.24 12.81
N ALA A 103 -4.43 6.07 11.59
CA ALA A 103 -3.54 7.02 10.96
C ALA A 103 -3.68 6.97 9.43
N ARG A 104 -3.40 8.11 8.81
CA ARG A 104 -3.44 8.32 7.36
C ARG A 104 -2.20 9.11 6.95
N VAL A 105 -1.77 8.91 5.70
CA VAL A 105 -0.74 9.73 5.07
C VAL A 105 -1.25 10.21 3.72
N GLU A 106 -0.91 11.45 3.36
CA GLU A 106 -1.14 11.97 2.01
C GLU A 106 0.01 11.55 1.10
N LEU A 107 -0.32 11.21 -0.14
CA LEU A 107 0.63 10.75 -1.14
C LEU A 107 0.19 11.18 -2.54
N ASP A 108 1.12 11.16 -3.49
CA ASP A 108 0.82 11.21 -4.93
C ASP A 108 1.37 9.91 -5.51
N VAL A 109 0.50 8.93 -5.68
CA VAL A 109 0.85 7.63 -6.29
C VAL A 109 0.05 7.49 -7.58
N ALA A 110 0.76 7.45 -8.70
CA ALA A 110 0.17 7.12 -9.99
C ALA A 110 0.05 5.59 -10.11
N LEU A 111 -1.11 5.14 -10.56
CA LEU A 111 -1.32 3.74 -10.93
C LEU A 111 -0.60 3.44 -12.25
N LEU A 112 0.03 2.28 -12.31
CA LEU A 112 0.62 1.75 -13.54
C LEU A 112 -0.48 1.37 -14.53
N ASP A 113 -0.22 1.57 -15.82
CA ASP A 113 -1.11 1.10 -16.88
C ASP A 113 -1.24 -0.42 -16.86
N GLU A 114 -0.11 -1.11 -16.63
CA GLU A 114 -0.03 -2.55 -16.39
C GLU A 114 0.65 -2.82 -15.04
N PRO A 115 0.04 -3.61 -14.14
CA PRO A 115 0.67 -3.98 -12.88
C PRO A 115 1.85 -4.93 -13.12
N VAL A 116 2.86 -4.85 -12.26
CA VAL A 116 4.00 -5.79 -12.28
C VAL A 116 3.71 -6.93 -11.32
N GLU A 117 3.53 -8.15 -11.84
CA GLU A 117 3.26 -9.31 -11.00
C GLU A 117 4.43 -9.65 -10.07
N HIS A 118 4.11 -10.18 -8.89
CA HIS A 118 5.14 -10.61 -7.95
C HIS A 118 6.06 -11.73 -8.49
N THR A 119 5.58 -12.53 -9.44
CA THR A 119 6.32 -13.57 -10.17
C THR A 119 7.35 -12.95 -11.11
N GLU A 120 6.98 -11.88 -11.82
CA GLU A 120 7.89 -11.11 -12.68
C GLU A 120 9.00 -10.45 -11.87
N LEU A 121 8.64 -9.83 -10.72
CA LEU A 121 9.63 -9.27 -9.80
C LEU A 121 10.65 -10.33 -9.35
N ARG A 122 10.18 -11.53 -8.99
CA ARG A 122 11.07 -12.64 -8.62
C ARG A 122 11.94 -13.09 -9.77
N ALA A 123 11.40 -13.16 -10.99
CA ALA A 123 12.13 -13.58 -12.18
C ALA A 123 13.33 -12.66 -12.48
N VAL A 124 13.27 -11.39 -12.07
CA VAL A 124 14.37 -10.42 -12.21
C VAL A 124 15.21 -10.25 -10.93
N GLY A 125 15.04 -11.11 -9.93
CA GLY A 125 15.84 -11.14 -8.70
C GLY A 125 15.33 -10.21 -7.57
N VAL A 126 14.11 -9.67 -7.68
CA VAL A 126 13.45 -8.94 -6.59
C VAL A 126 12.56 -9.91 -5.80
N ASP A 127 13.15 -10.60 -4.82
CA ASP A 127 12.54 -11.72 -4.12
C ASP A 127 12.50 -11.62 -2.58
N ASP A 128 13.14 -10.60 -1.99
CA ASP A 128 13.25 -10.38 -0.54
C ASP A 128 12.34 -9.26 0.01
N LEU A 129 11.33 -8.80 -0.76
CA LEU A 129 10.37 -7.82 -0.25
C LEU A 129 9.65 -8.36 1.00
N GLU A 130 9.37 -7.51 2.00
CA GLU A 130 8.69 -7.95 3.23
C GLU A 130 7.34 -8.61 2.92
N VAL A 131 6.59 -8.09 1.95
CA VAL A 131 5.30 -8.67 1.47
C VAL A 131 5.45 -9.98 0.69
N GLN A 132 6.65 -10.30 0.21
CA GLN A 132 6.97 -11.58 -0.44
C GLN A 132 7.33 -12.65 0.58
N ARG A 133 8.05 -12.29 1.65
CA ARG A 133 8.42 -13.17 2.77
C ARG A 133 7.29 -13.40 3.77
N GLN A 134 6.51 -12.37 4.05
CA GLN A 134 5.43 -12.35 5.02
C GLN A 134 4.17 -11.77 4.36
N PRO A 135 3.45 -12.57 3.54
CA PRO A 135 2.26 -12.10 2.81
C PRO A 135 1.18 -11.54 3.76
N PHE A 136 1.03 -12.20 4.91
CA PHE A 136 0.12 -11.82 5.99
C PHE A 136 0.79 -10.99 7.09
N GLY A 137 1.94 -10.37 6.79
CA GLY A 137 2.69 -9.56 7.77
C GLY A 137 1.77 -8.55 8.49
N PRO A 138 2.06 -8.31 9.78
CA PRO A 138 1.09 -7.83 10.78
C PRO A 138 0.25 -6.66 10.31
#